data_AF-A0AA89C6H1-F1
#
_entry.id   AF-A0AA89C6H1-F1
#
_cell.length_a   1.000
_cell.length_b   1.000
_cell.length_c   1.000
_cell.angle_alpha   90.00
_cell.angle_beta   90.00
_cell.angle_gamma   90.00
#
_symmetry.space_group_name_H-M   'P 1'
#
loop_
_entity.id
_entity.type
_entity.pdbx_description
1 polymer ?
#
loop_
_entity_poly.entity_id
_entity_poly.type
_entity_poly.pdbx_seq_one_letter_code
_entity_poly.pdbx_strand_id
1 'polypeptide(L)'
;MKARQNGRFIKQSSARKFSNLIRFDKKEKTVNDKGEIETLEIEETWKEGRRIVELGVLIKGLRSCCHCSKRLNLLDCVDEKRYGLASILHISCQECKGLNSVPTGKRHATSTDNTGPTKCFDVNSKLAAAMVNAGIGEQQMNNILAELNIPPIHHKTLKEREREVGRAFEEVADDLCNGAIRAEIECTNSGDGIQVPEVSCDGGWQKRGSGKNYNSLSGHVTVIGKHTKKCVAYGVACKNCRKCKYLNKTKNVHKAHPCRRNWAGSAKGMEPFLTVKCLSNLKEKGLNVKKIVMDDDTITFIRARKSLSPGLTKSSDRNHVIKNLTSSLMKISQANKEFTNKGVKHFKKCFNYALHQNKGDPLNLKKNIDAIVPHSFGDHSQCNDKWCGFLRDENTYKHKTLPNGDDLKGPELKQSLQDLFHKFSRNAESLSDLGTSNPNENLNNMISKKAPKSQHYSGSESLAYRVSAAVAQKNTGHKYLIERERLRCKENRFMNDKMDALKEGVTYESNVTVNKSESEIEKEIEEIDIQPLPKNSKQSTSINTLNKEVIVFDLETTGFCTDSSIIQISAKNISTNDNFNRFVVPDGGNIPKEVSKLTGLEFHGYTMYQNLIPVKSVSLQKALQDFTS
;
A
#
# COMPACT_ATOMS: atom_id res chain seq x y z
N MET A 1 -44.49 57.17 35.22
CA MET A 1 -43.24 57.82 35.70
C MET A 1 -42.12 57.40 34.75
N LYS A 2 -41.63 58.26 33.85
CA LYS A 2 -40.40 59.10 33.98
C LYS A 2 -39.22 58.30 34.58
N ALA A 3 -38.00 58.24 34.06
CA ALA A 3 -37.32 58.77 32.86
C ALA A 3 -35.96 58.04 32.71
N ARG A 4 -35.32 58.19 31.53
CA ARG A 4 -33.99 57.71 31.13
C ARG A 4 -32.84 58.26 31.99
N GLN A 5 -31.67 57.57 32.01
CA GLN A 5 -30.40 58.12 31.52
C GLN A 5 -29.28 57.07 31.33
N ASN A 6 -28.41 57.37 30.36
CA ASN A 6 -27.35 56.56 29.76
C ASN A 6 -26.08 56.44 30.64
N GLY A 7 -25.38 55.31 30.53
CA GLY A 7 -23.99 55.15 30.97
C GLY A 7 -23.28 54.00 30.26
N ARG A 8 -22.38 54.32 29.33
CA ARG A 8 -21.50 53.39 28.59
C ARG A 8 -20.37 52.96 29.53
N PHE A 9 -20.23 51.67 29.83
CA PHE A 9 -19.04 51.12 30.49
C PHE A 9 -18.48 49.94 29.69
N ILE A 10 -17.24 50.11 29.22
CA ILE A 10 -16.39 49.08 28.64
C ILE A 10 -16.06 48.08 29.76
N LYS A 11 -16.37 46.78 29.58
CA LYS A 11 -15.88 45.71 30.46
C LYS A 11 -15.11 44.66 29.67
N GLN A 12 -13.84 44.52 30.06
CA GLN A 12 -12.83 43.60 29.56
C GLN A 12 -13.36 42.16 29.38
N SER A 13 -13.43 41.72 28.13
CA SER A 13 -13.82 40.36 27.76
C SER A 13 -12.64 39.60 27.17
N SER A 14 -11.74 39.00 27.97
CA SER A 14 -10.67 38.13 27.45
C SER A 14 -10.05 37.13 28.45
N ALA A 15 -10.71 36.74 29.55
CA ALA A 15 -10.06 35.85 30.54
C ALA A 15 -10.85 34.63 31.05
N ARG A 16 -12.10 34.39 30.64
CA ARG A 16 -12.94 33.32 31.27
C ARG A 16 -13.59 32.30 30.32
N LYS A 17 -13.12 32.15 29.08
CA LYS A 17 -13.65 31.12 28.14
C LYS A 17 -12.74 29.91 27.89
N PHE A 18 -11.66 29.73 28.65
CA PHE A 18 -10.68 28.66 28.41
C PHE A 18 -10.77 27.44 29.35
N SER A 19 -11.74 27.35 30.26
CA SER A 19 -11.79 26.25 31.25
C SER A 19 -12.49 24.95 30.79
N ASN A 20 -13.21 24.94 29.66
CA ASN A 20 -14.04 23.79 29.27
C ASN A 20 -13.69 23.19 27.90
N LEU A 21 -12.46 22.69 27.73
CA LEU A 21 -12.10 21.81 26.60
C LEU A 21 -11.15 20.68 27.03
N ILE A 22 -11.75 19.53 27.37
CA ILE A 22 -11.20 18.16 27.40
C ILE A 22 -9.76 18.06 27.95
N ARG A 23 -9.65 18.08 29.29
CA ARG A 23 -8.59 17.38 30.01
C ARG A 23 -8.97 15.90 30.10
N PHE A 24 -8.05 15.00 29.76
CA PHE A 24 -8.21 13.58 30.05
C PHE A 24 -7.67 13.32 31.45
N ASP A 25 -8.45 13.67 32.47
CA ASP A 25 -8.10 13.32 33.85
C ASP A 25 -8.48 11.86 34.09
N LYS A 26 -7.48 11.03 34.41
CA LYS A 26 -7.70 9.64 34.78
C LYS A 26 -8.17 9.62 36.24
N LYS A 27 -9.46 9.37 36.47
CA LYS A 27 -10.02 9.23 37.82
C LYS A 27 -9.89 7.78 38.27
N GLU A 28 -8.94 7.48 39.15
CA GLU A 28 -8.94 6.23 39.91
C GLU A 28 -9.83 6.39 41.14
N LYS A 29 -10.69 5.40 41.38
CA LYS A 29 -11.57 5.34 42.55
C LYS A 29 -10.95 4.37 43.54
N THR A 30 -10.52 4.86 44.68
CA THR A 30 -10.08 4.03 45.81
C THR A 30 -11.06 4.23 46.96
N VAL A 31 -11.38 3.13 47.66
CA VAL A 31 -12.23 3.17 48.85
C VAL A 31 -11.30 3.25 50.05
N ASN A 32 -11.42 4.30 50.86
CA ASN A 32 -10.61 4.43 52.08
C ASN A 32 -11.13 3.50 53.18
N ASP A 33 -10.37 3.36 54.28
CA ASP A 33 -10.69 2.46 55.40
C ASP A 33 -12.01 2.82 56.13
N LYS A 34 -12.67 3.93 55.76
CA LYS A 34 -13.97 4.37 56.27
C LYS A 34 -15.13 4.13 55.29
N GLY A 35 -14.87 3.51 54.14
CA GLY A 35 -15.89 3.20 53.14
C GLY A 35 -16.28 4.38 52.23
N GLU A 36 -15.55 5.49 52.27
CA GLU A 36 -15.79 6.64 51.40
C GLU A 36 -15.02 6.49 50.07
N ILE A 37 -15.67 6.86 48.97
CA ILE A 37 -15.03 6.87 47.63
C ILE A 37 -14.20 8.14 47.54
N GLU A 38 -12.89 8.02 47.74
CA GLU A 38 -11.95 9.09 47.43
C GLU A 38 -11.61 9.06 45.94
N THR A 39 -11.73 10.22 45.31
CA THR A 39 -11.33 10.41 43.91
C THR A 39 -9.94 11.03 43.93
N LEU A 40 -8.90 10.23 43.77
CA LEU A 40 -7.54 10.74 43.60
C LEU A 40 -7.40 11.32 42.19
N GLU A 41 -7.38 12.66 42.10
CA GLU A 41 -6.99 13.36 40.89
C GLU A 41 -5.46 13.26 40.77
N ILE A 42 -4.98 12.26 40.03
CA ILE A 42 -3.58 12.23 39.60
C ILE A 42 -3.43 13.33 38.55
N GLU A 43 -2.99 14.51 38.95
CA GLU A 43 -2.55 15.55 38.02
C GLU A 43 -1.31 15.03 37.28
N GLU A 44 -1.49 14.43 36.10
CA GLU A 44 -0.39 14.20 35.16
C GLU A 44 0.22 15.57 34.80
N THR A 45 1.28 15.95 35.51
CA THR A 45 1.97 17.20 35.22
C THR A 45 2.65 17.08 33.85
N TRP A 46 2.65 18.17 33.06
CA TRP A 46 3.39 18.20 31.78
C TRP A 46 4.91 17.97 31.97
N LYS A 47 5.40 18.05 33.21
CA LYS A 47 6.77 17.79 33.64
C LYS A 47 7.10 16.29 33.69
N GLU A 48 6.11 15.41 33.60
CA GLU A 48 6.28 13.97 33.70
C GLU A 48 5.95 13.20 32.41
N GLY A 49 6.58 12.04 32.30
CA GLY A 49 6.46 11.14 31.15
C GLY A 49 7.32 11.53 29.96
N ARG A 50 7.17 10.79 28.85
CA ARG A 50 7.91 11.02 27.60
C ARG A 50 7.02 11.67 26.55
N ARG A 51 7.61 12.55 25.73
CA ARG A 51 6.96 13.15 24.56
C ARG A 51 7.77 12.87 23.32
N ILE A 52 7.08 12.71 22.19
CA ILE A 52 7.73 12.59 20.89
C ILE A 52 7.85 14.00 20.31
N VAL A 53 9.09 14.42 20.04
CA VAL A 53 9.40 15.75 19.54
C VAL A 53 10.24 15.67 18.26
N GLU A 54 9.95 16.55 17.31
CA GLU A 54 10.82 16.81 16.16
C GLU A 54 11.77 17.96 16.53
N LEU A 55 13.03 17.61 16.81
CA LEU A 55 14.01 18.55 17.36
C LEU A 55 14.13 19.84 16.53
N GLY A 56 14.16 19.74 15.20
CA GLY A 56 14.24 20.92 14.33
C GLY A 56 13.06 21.88 14.47
N VAL A 57 11.84 21.36 14.69
CA VAL A 57 10.64 22.19 14.91
C VAL A 57 10.69 22.84 16.29
N LEU A 58 11.07 22.05 17.31
CA LEU A 58 11.19 22.54 18.68
C LEU A 58 12.24 23.65 18.78
N ILE A 59 13.44 23.44 18.25
CA ILE A 59 14.53 24.43 18.21
C ILE A 59 14.07 25.70 17.51
N LYS A 60 13.38 25.58 16.36
CA LYS A 60 12.85 26.74 15.64
C LYS A 60 11.84 27.52 16.48
N GLY A 61 10.96 26.84 17.22
CA GLY A 61 10.00 27.49 18.10
C GLY A 61 10.62 28.13 19.34
N LEU A 62 11.73 27.60 19.85
CA LEU A 62 12.48 28.16 20.99
C LEU A 62 13.42 29.31 20.62
N ARG A 63 13.71 29.48 19.32
CA ARG A 63 14.71 30.44 18.82
C ARG A 63 14.43 31.88 19.25
N SER A 64 13.16 32.29 19.25
CA SER A 64 12.77 33.68 19.49
C SER A 64 11.33 33.79 19.98
N CYS A 65 11.12 34.55 21.04
CA CYS A 65 9.82 34.96 21.53
C CYS A 65 9.08 35.76 20.46
N CYS A 66 7.78 35.47 20.24
CA CYS A 66 6.96 36.18 19.27
C CYS A 66 6.68 37.65 19.62
N HIS A 67 7.01 38.09 20.84
CA HIS A 67 6.77 39.46 21.31
C HIS A 67 8.06 40.30 21.35
N CYS A 68 9.17 39.76 21.85
CA CYS A 68 10.42 40.51 22.05
C CYS A 68 11.65 39.91 21.35
N SER A 69 11.47 38.84 20.57
CA SER A 69 12.53 38.15 19.81
C SER A 69 13.68 37.53 20.64
N LYS A 70 13.58 37.51 21.97
CA LYS A 70 14.56 36.88 22.87
C LYS A 70 14.39 35.36 22.91
N ARG A 71 15.45 34.61 23.23
CA ARG A 71 15.42 33.14 23.30
C ARG A 71 14.43 32.66 24.37
N LEU A 72 13.75 31.56 24.10
CA LEU A 72 12.87 30.89 25.05
C LEU A 72 13.59 29.71 25.69
N ASN A 73 13.34 29.45 26.98
CA ASN A 73 13.87 28.30 27.70
C ASN A 73 12.73 27.30 27.99
N LEU A 74 12.99 26.01 27.79
CA LEU A 74 12.01 24.94 28.09
C LEU A 74 11.67 24.87 29.58
N LEU A 75 12.58 25.29 30.46
CA LEU A 75 12.32 25.36 31.91
C LEU A 75 11.17 26.32 32.24
N ASP A 76 10.90 27.31 31.38
CA ASP A 76 9.80 28.27 31.55
C ASP A 76 8.50 27.82 30.88
N CYS A 77 8.40 26.54 30.49
CA CYS A 77 7.14 25.95 30.10
C CYS A 77 6.19 26.02 31.30
N VAL A 78 4.95 26.45 31.07
CA VAL A 78 3.92 26.59 32.11
C VAL A 78 2.74 25.66 31.87
N ASP A 79 2.51 25.28 30.62
CA ASP A 79 1.39 24.43 30.23
C ASP A 79 1.69 23.64 28.94
N GLU A 80 0.98 22.53 28.75
CA GLU A 80 1.05 21.68 27.56
C GLU A 80 -0.35 21.37 27.05
N LYS A 81 -0.60 21.66 25.77
CA LYS A 81 -1.78 21.16 25.08
C LYS A 81 -1.43 20.00 24.16
N ARG A 82 -1.91 18.80 24.53
CA ARG A 82 -1.68 17.56 23.77
C ARG A 82 -2.64 17.38 22.59
N TYR A 83 -2.10 16.85 21.50
CA TYR A 83 -2.79 16.51 20.26
C TYR A 83 -2.31 15.13 19.78
N GLY A 84 -2.83 14.08 20.43
CA GLY A 84 -2.33 12.71 20.22
C GLY A 84 -0.91 12.56 20.77
N LEU A 85 0.05 12.22 19.89
CA LEU A 85 1.48 12.09 20.22
C LEU A 85 2.26 13.41 20.16
N ALA A 86 1.67 14.47 19.62
CA ALA A 86 2.30 15.79 19.56
C ALA A 86 1.68 16.73 20.58
N SER A 87 2.35 17.84 20.81
CA SER A 87 1.94 18.85 21.77
C SER A 87 2.21 20.26 21.26
N ILE A 88 1.54 21.22 21.90
CA ILE A 88 1.91 22.63 21.90
C ILE A 88 2.34 22.94 23.33
N LEU A 89 3.61 23.30 23.49
CA LEU A 89 4.15 23.79 24.76
C LEU A 89 3.86 25.28 24.86
N HIS A 90 3.33 25.71 26.00
CA HIS A 90 3.13 27.12 26.30
C HIS A 90 4.27 27.60 27.20
N ILE A 91 5.15 28.42 26.64
CA ILE A 91 6.39 28.86 27.29
C ILE A 91 6.31 30.36 27.59
N SER A 92 6.50 30.71 28.86
CA SER A 92 6.54 32.10 29.30
C SER A 92 7.91 32.69 29.01
N CYS A 93 7.99 33.83 28.32
CA CYS A 93 9.26 34.50 28.09
C CYS A 93 9.76 35.13 29.40
N GLN A 94 11.01 34.89 29.78
CA GLN A 94 11.58 35.47 31.00
C GLN A 94 11.62 37.00 30.98
N GLU A 95 11.83 37.58 29.79
CA GLU A 95 12.02 39.01 29.57
C GLU A 95 10.69 39.79 29.55
N CYS A 96 9.77 39.45 28.65
CA CYS A 96 8.53 40.19 28.47
C CYS A 96 7.29 39.54 29.10
N LYS A 97 7.46 38.35 29.71
CA LYS A 97 6.37 37.52 30.26
C LYS A 97 5.29 37.10 29.25
N GLY A 98 5.51 37.36 27.95
CA GLY A 98 4.62 36.94 26.88
C GLY A 98 4.60 35.41 26.74
N LEU A 99 3.42 34.84 26.48
CA LEU A 99 3.20 33.40 26.35
C LEU A 99 3.38 32.94 24.90
N ASN A 100 4.23 31.95 24.69
CA ASN A 100 4.60 31.48 23.36
C ASN A 100 4.10 30.05 23.14
N SER A 101 3.41 29.81 22.03
CA SER A 101 2.97 28.47 21.62
C SER A 101 4.02 27.79 20.74
N VAL A 102 4.75 26.84 21.32
CA VAL A 102 5.84 26.10 20.66
C VAL A 102 5.35 24.69 20.29
N PRO A 103 5.14 24.38 18.99
CA PRO A 103 4.73 23.04 18.58
C PRO A 103 5.88 22.04 18.68
N THR A 104 5.57 20.79 19.04
CA THR A 104 6.59 19.73 19.12
C THR A 104 6.83 18.99 17.80
N GLY A 105 6.13 19.32 16.72
CA GLY A 105 6.30 18.64 15.44
C GLY A 105 5.59 19.32 14.27
N LYS A 106 5.95 18.90 13.04
CA LYS A 106 5.33 19.38 11.81
C LYS A 106 3.84 19.07 11.74
N ARG A 107 3.12 19.92 11.02
CA ARG A 107 1.70 19.75 10.74
C ARG A 107 1.45 19.78 9.24
N HIS A 108 0.51 18.98 8.78
CA HIS A 108 0.00 18.99 7.41
C HIS A 108 -1.47 19.39 7.41
N ALA A 109 -1.93 19.91 6.27
CA ALA A 109 -3.34 20.12 6.03
C ALA A 109 -4.03 18.76 5.83
N THR A 110 -5.21 18.60 6.40
CA THR A 110 -6.04 17.41 6.20
C THR A 110 -7.28 17.81 5.42
N SER A 111 -7.89 16.85 4.70
CA SER A 111 -8.95 17.15 3.74
C SER A 111 -10.04 18.05 4.33
N THR A 112 -10.51 18.98 3.52
CA THR A 112 -11.60 19.89 3.83
C THR A 112 -12.92 19.14 3.84
N ASP A 113 -13.41 18.77 5.02
CA ASP A 113 -14.85 18.88 5.22
C ASP A 113 -15.18 20.39 5.30
N ASN A 114 -16.44 20.80 5.07
CA ASN A 114 -16.95 22.18 4.84
C ASN A 114 -16.59 23.29 5.87
N THR A 115 -15.58 23.11 6.71
CA THR A 115 -15.11 24.00 7.78
C THR A 115 -13.68 24.53 7.57
N GLY A 116 -13.07 24.30 6.40
CA GLY A 116 -11.70 24.71 6.08
C GLY A 116 -10.63 23.67 6.50
N PRO A 117 -9.36 23.86 6.09
CA PRO A 117 -8.30 22.86 6.30
C PRO A 117 -7.94 22.74 7.79
N THR A 118 -8.29 21.60 8.39
CA THR A 118 -7.83 21.27 9.75
C THR A 118 -6.37 20.82 9.70
N LYS A 119 -5.50 21.45 10.49
CA LYS A 119 -4.08 21.05 10.58
C LYS A 119 -3.91 19.88 11.54
N CYS A 120 -3.29 18.79 11.10
CA CYS A 120 -2.94 17.66 11.97
C CYS A 120 -1.42 17.50 12.07
N PHE A 121 -0.95 17.00 13.21
CA PHE A 121 0.46 16.69 13.42
C PHE A 121 0.86 15.40 12.69
N ASP A 122 2.00 15.47 11.99
CA ASP A 122 2.56 14.40 11.16
C ASP A 122 2.75 13.09 11.94
N VAL A 123 3.18 13.19 13.19
CA VAL A 123 3.45 12.03 14.06
C VAL A 123 2.22 11.15 14.24
N ASN A 124 1.01 11.72 14.26
CA ASN A 124 -0.21 10.96 14.44
C ASN A 124 -0.54 10.15 13.17
N SER A 125 -0.36 10.73 11.98
CA SER A 125 -0.50 10.01 10.71
C SER A 125 0.59 8.95 10.55
N LYS A 126 1.82 9.24 10.97
CA LYS A 126 2.92 8.26 10.98
C LYS A 126 2.62 7.08 11.92
N LEU A 127 2.04 7.34 13.10
CA LEU A 127 1.60 6.29 14.03
C LEU A 127 0.53 5.39 13.39
N ALA A 128 -0.47 5.98 12.73
CA ALA A 128 -1.51 5.21 12.05
C ALA A 128 -0.96 4.35 10.92
N ALA A 129 0.01 4.87 10.16
CA ALA A 129 0.74 4.11 9.15
C ALA A 129 1.52 2.95 9.75
N ALA A 130 2.23 3.18 10.87
CA ALA A 130 2.96 2.16 11.59
C ALA A 130 2.01 1.07 12.11
N MET A 131 0.85 1.43 12.65
CA MET A 131 -0.18 0.50 13.10
C MET A 131 -0.65 -0.44 11.97
N VAL A 132 -0.92 0.10 10.78
CA VAL A 132 -1.30 -0.68 9.61
C VAL A 132 -0.16 -1.57 9.13
N ASN A 133 1.06 -1.03 9.03
CA ASN A 133 2.22 -1.76 8.53
C ASN A 133 2.65 -2.92 9.46
N ALA A 134 2.60 -2.69 10.78
CA ALA A 134 2.88 -3.68 11.80
C ALA A 134 1.74 -4.68 12.02
N GLY A 135 0.57 -4.45 11.43
CA GLY A 135 -0.55 -5.37 11.51
C GLY A 135 -1.26 -5.40 12.86
N ILE A 136 -1.10 -4.36 13.68
CA ILE A 136 -1.68 -4.28 15.01
C ILE A 136 -2.89 -3.35 15.03
N GLY A 137 -3.71 -3.47 16.08
CA GLY A 137 -4.83 -2.58 16.37
C GLY A 137 -4.46 -1.43 17.31
N GLU A 138 -5.41 -0.51 17.50
CA GLU A 138 -5.28 0.63 18.42
C GLU A 138 -4.89 0.21 19.83
N GLN A 139 -5.55 -0.79 20.41
CA GLN A 139 -5.28 -1.24 21.77
C GLN A 139 -3.83 -1.70 21.93
N GLN A 140 -3.34 -2.52 21.01
CA GLN A 140 -1.95 -2.97 21.00
C GLN A 140 -0.97 -1.79 20.84
N MET A 141 -1.32 -0.80 20.02
CA MET A 141 -0.51 0.40 19.85
C MET A 141 -0.44 1.23 21.13
N ASN A 142 -1.59 1.44 21.80
CA ASN A 142 -1.64 2.19 23.06
C ASN A 142 -0.94 1.45 24.20
N ASN A 143 -0.94 0.11 24.22
CA ASN A 143 -0.14 -0.66 25.16
C ASN A 143 1.36 -0.43 24.96
N ILE A 144 1.84 -0.41 23.71
CA ILE A 144 3.25 -0.10 23.41
C ILE A 144 3.61 1.32 23.86
N LEU A 145 2.73 2.30 23.61
CA LEU A 145 2.96 3.68 24.04
C LEU A 145 3.03 3.78 25.57
N ALA A 146 2.11 3.13 26.28
CA ALA A 146 2.08 3.11 27.74
C ALA A 146 3.36 2.50 28.33
N GLU A 147 3.84 1.37 27.80
CA GLU A 147 5.08 0.72 28.23
C GLU A 147 6.32 1.62 28.04
N LEU A 148 6.30 2.46 26.99
CA LEU A 148 7.36 3.43 26.74
C LEU A 148 7.23 4.70 27.59
N ASN A 149 6.25 4.79 28.49
CA ASN A 149 5.87 6.00 29.23
C ASN A 149 5.52 7.17 28.30
N ILE A 150 4.92 6.87 27.15
CA ILE A 150 4.40 7.84 26.19
C ILE A 150 2.88 7.87 26.32
N PRO A 151 2.27 9.05 26.52
CA PRO A 151 0.83 9.12 26.70
C PRO A 151 0.02 8.55 25.52
N PRO A 152 -1.08 7.82 25.78
CA PRO A 152 -1.85 7.14 24.74
C PRO A 152 -2.58 8.12 23.82
N ILE A 153 -2.90 7.65 22.61
CA ILE A 153 -3.70 8.41 21.65
C ILE A 153 -5.17 8.00 21.74
N HIS A 154 -6.06 9.00 21.66
CA HIS A 154 -7.49 8.74 21.66
C HIS A 154 -7.95 8.01 20.38
N HIS A 155 -8.83 7.03 20.57
CA HIS A 155 -9.32 6.14 19.51
C HIS A 155 -9.87 6.87 18.28
N LYS A 156 -10.59 7.99 18.48
CA LYS A 156 -11.19 8.78 17.38
C LYS A 156 -10.10 9.41 16.51
N THR A 157 -9.11 10.04 17.15
CA THR A 157 -7.98 10.69 16.48
C THR A 157 -7.18 9.67 15.68
N LEU A 158 -6.85 8.53 16.29
CA LEU A 158 -6.10 7.48 15.60
C LEU A 158 -6.91 6.90 14.42
N LYS A 159 -8.21 6.68 14.59
CA LYS A 159 -9.06 6.17 13.51
C LYS A 159 -9.21 7.14 12.34
N GLU A 160 -9.25 8.43 12.59
CA GLU A 160 -9.22 9.45 11.53
C GLU A 160 -7.89 9.43 10.78
N ARG A 161 -6.78 9.32 11.50
CA ARG A 161 -5.45 9.21 10.88
C ARG A 161 -5.28 7.93 10.08
N GLU A 162 -5.85 6.82 10.54
CA GLU A 162 -5.89 5.57 9.77
C GLU A 162 -6.65 5.75 8.45
N ARG A 163 -7.73 6.54 8.43
CA ARG A 163 -8.49 6.81 7.18
C ARG A 163 -7.72 7.69 6.22
N GLU A 164 -7.05 8.72 6.72
CA GLU A 164 -6.19 9.59 5.93
C GLU A 164 -5.08 8.78 5.25
N VAL A 165 -4.27 8.07 6.05
CA VAL A 165 -3.16 7.26 5.54
C VAL A 165 -3.65 6.09 4.69
N GLY A 166 -4.78 5.51 5.06
CA GLY A 166 -5.37 4.38 4.36
C GLY A 166 -5.74 4.70 2.92
N ARG A 167 -6.29 5.90 2.66
CA ARG A 167 -6.55 6.36 1.29
C ARG A 167 -5.28 6.51 0.48
N ALA A 168 -4.23 7.09 1.08
CA ALA A 168 -2.93 7.20 0.42
C ALA A 168 -2.32 5.82 0.11
N PHE A 169 -2.54 4.80 0.94
CA PHE A 169 -2.11 3.43 0.62
C PHE A 169 -2.88 2.81 -0.55
N GLU A 170 -4.17 3.12 -0.70
CA GLU A 170 -4.96 2.68 -1.85
C GLU A 170 -4.43 3.33 -3.14
N GLU A 171 -4.20 4.64 -3.12
CA GLU A 171 -3.66 5.39 -4.27
C GLU A 171 -2.27 4.88 -4.69
N VAL A 172 -1.34 4.75 -3.74
CA VAL A 172 0.00 4.20 -4.02
C VAL A 172 -0.09 2.77 -4.56
N ALA A 173 -0.98 1.93 -4.01
CA ALA A 173 -1.13 0.57 -4.49
C ALA A 173 -1.67 0.55 -5.94
N ASP A 174 -2.62 1.43 -6.26
CA ASP A 174 -3.21 1.52 -7.59
C ASP A 174 -2.20 2.03 -8.63
N ASP A 175 -1.41 3.05 -8.30
CA ASP A 175 -0.32 3.55 -9.16
C ASP A 175 0.74 2.48 -9.43
N LEU A 176 1.15 1.76 -8.38
CA LEU A 176 2.11 0.66 -8.50
C LEU A 176 1.54 -0.51 -9.32
N CYS A 177 0.24 -0.81 -9.19
CA CYS A 177 -0.43 -1.80 -10.05
C CYS A 177 -0.45 -1.32 -11.51
N ASN A 178 -0.73 -0.05 -11.77
CA ASN A 178 -0.71 0.52 -13.12
C ASN A 178 0.70 0.45 -13.74
N GLY A 179 1.74 0.77 -12.97
CA GLY A 179 3.13 0.58 -13.40
C GLY A 179 3.47 -0.90 -13.68
N ALA A 180 3.00 -1.82 -12.83
CA ALA A 180 3.19 -3.25 -13.02
C ALA A 180 2.47 -3.77 -14.28
N ILE A 181 1.27 -3.26 -14.59
CA ILE A 181 0.52 -3.59 -15.82
C ILE A 181 1.32 -3.17 -17.05
N ARG A 182 1.84 -1.94 -17.10
CA ARG A 182 2.65 -1.45 -18.24
C ARG A 182 3.88 -2.32 -18.45
N ALA A 183 4.62 -2.60 -17.38
CA ALA A 183 5.79 -3.48 -17.44
C ALA A 183 5.43 -4.91 -17.90
N GLU A 184 4.28 -5.45 -17.49
CA GLU A 184 3.82 -6.77 -17.94
C GLU A 184 3.47 -6.77 -19.44
N ILE A 185 2.84 -5.71 -19.94
CA ILE A 185 2.55 -5.51 -21.37
C ILE A 185 3.86 -5.41 -22.16
N GLU A 186 4.82 -4.62 -21.69
CA GLU A 186 6.14 -4.49 -22.31
C GLU A 186 6.87 -5.84 -22.38
N CYS A 187 6.90 -6.61 -21.29
CA CYS A 187 7.47 -7.96 -21.30
C CYS A 187 6.78 -8.89 -22.32
N THR A 188 5.46 -8.79 -22.44
CA THR A 188 4.68 -9.60 -23.37
C THR A 188 4.98 -9.24 -24.83
N ASN A 189 5.13 -7.94 -25.13
CA ASN A 189 5.35 -7.44 -26.49
C ASN A 189 6.82 -7.54 -26.95
N SER A 190 7.79 -7.57 -26.02
CA SER A 190 9.22 -7.57 -26.33
C SER A 190 9.79 -8.96 -26.65
N GLY A 191 8.97 -10.02 -26.60
CA GLY A 191 9.37 -11.35 -27.07
C GLY A 191 9.11 -11.55 -28.56
N ASP A 192 9.62 -12.65 -29.14
CA ASP A 192 9.49 -13.05 -30.56
C ASP A 192 8.04 -13.35 -31.04
N GLY A 193 7.03 -12.64 -30.53
CA GLY A 193 5.61 -12.85 -30.84
C GLY A 193 4.94 -14.02 -30.10
N ILE A 194 5.65 -14.70 -29.20
CA ILE A 194 5.19 -15.96 -28.56
C ILE A 194 4.67 -15.77 -27.12
N GLN A 195 4.94 -14.64 -26.46
CA GLN A 195 4.55 -14.49 -25.05
C GLN A 195 3.06 -14.20 -24.91
N VAL A 196 2.37 -15.08 -24.17
CA VAL A 196 0.93 -14.99 -23.93
C VAL A 196 0.71 -14.22 -22.62
N PRO A 197 -0.16 -13.18 -22.58
CA PRO A 197 -0.50 -12.49 -21.33
C PRO A 197 -1.07 -13.47 -20.31
N GLU A 198 -0.26 -13.84 -19.33
CA GLU A 198 -0.56 -14.84 -18.31
C GLU A 198 -0.47 -14.23 -16.92
N VAL A 199 -1.46 -14.55 -16.09
CA VAL A 199 -1.51 -14.09 -14.69
C VAL A 199 -1.84 -15.25 -13.76
N SER A 200 -1.44 -15.15 -12.50
CA SER A 200 -1.88 -16.06 -11.44
C SER A 200 -2.87 -15.36 -10.51
N CYS A 201 -3.95 -16.06 -10.17
CA CYS A 201 -5.03 -15.56 -9.32
C CYS A 201 -5.18 -16.43 -8.08
N ASP A 202 -5.30 -15.81 -6.91
CA ASP A 202 -5.56 -16.52 -5.66
C ASP A 202 -6.38 -15.65 -4.68
N GLY A 203 -7.24 -16.32 -3.93
CA GLY A 203 -8.19 -15.75 -2.97
C GLY A 203 -7.79 -15.99 -1.51
N GLY A 204 -7.99 -14.98 -0.67
CA GLY A 204 -7.77 -15.07 0.77
C GLY A 204 -9.00 -14.65 1.56
N TRP A 205 -9.26 -15.33 2.69
CA TRP A 205 -10.34 -14.96 3.61
C TRP A 205 -9.81 -14.53 4.97
N GLN A 206 -10.46 -13.54 5.55
CA GLN A 206 -10.09 -12.92 6.84
C GLN A 206 -10.54 -13.73 8.06
N LYS A 207 -11.37 -14.77 7.87
CA LYS A 207 -11.64 -15.76 8.91
C LYS A 207 -10.65 -16.91 8.76
N ARG A 208 -10.03 -17.36 9.86
CA ARG A 208 -9.25 -18.60 9.86
C ARG A 208 -10.20 -19.77 9.56
N GLY A 209 -10.03 -20.43 8.42
CA GLY A 209 -10.84 -21.58 8.06
C GLY A 209 -10.30 -22.85 8.71
N SER A 210 -11.19 -23.68 9.27
CA SER A 210 -10.94 -25.09 9.60
C SER A 210 -11.16 -26.02 8.40
N GLY A 211 -11.19 -25.48 7.17
CA GLY A 211 -11.53 -26.21 5.93
C GLY A 211 -13.03 -26.53 5.74
N LYS A 212 -13.87 -26.37 6.77
CA LYS A 212 -15.31 -26.73 6.73
C LYS A 212 -16.28 -25.55 6.81
N ASN A 213 -15.83 -24.39 7.28
CA ASN A 213 -16.71 -23.23 7.56
C ASN A 213 -16.55 -22.10 6.53
N TYR A 214 -17.42 -22.07 5.52
CA TYR A 214 -17.46 -21.07 4.45
C TYR A 214 -18.27 -19.81 4.82
N ASN A 215 -18.04 -19.26 6.00
CA ASN A 215 -18.81 -18.15 6.57
C ASN A 215 -17.98 -16.90 6.85
N SER A 216 -16.91 -16.68 6.07
CA SER A 216 -16.15 -15.43 6.16
C SER A 216 -17.01 -14.22 5.77
N LEU A 217 -16.88 -13.13 6.51
CA LEU A 217 -17.56 -11.86 6.24
C LEU A 217 -16.83 -11.02 5.19
N SER A 218 -15.59 -11.37 4.89
CA SER A 218 -14.78 -10.70 3.88
C SER A 218 -13.76 -11.63 3.26
N GLY A 219 -13.34 -11.28 2.06
CA GLY A 219 -12.28 -11.94 1.32
C GLY A 219 -11.59 -10.96 0.40
N HIS A 220 -10.44 -11.35 -0.11
CA HIS A 220 -9.68 -10.58 -1.08
C HIS A 220 -9.19 -11.51 -2.18
N VAL A 221 -8.95 -10.97 -3.37
CA VAL A 221 -8.29 -11.66 -4.48
C VAL A 221 -7.12 -10.82 -4.92
N THR A 222 -6.03 -11.49 -5.29
CA THR A 222 -4.84 -10.87 -5.85
C THR A 222 -4.53 -11.50 -7.19
N VAL A 223 -4.07 -10.68 -8.13
CA VAL A 223 -3.68 -11.08 -9.48
C VAL A 223 -2.24 -10.65 -9.70
N ILE A 224 -1.37 -11.62 -10.02
CA ILE A 224 0.06 -11.42 -10.20
C ILE A 224 0.43 -11.66 -11.67
N GLY A 225 1.22 -10.76 -12.26
CA GLY A 225 1.77 -10.93 -13.60
C GLY A 225 2.81 -12.06 -13.65
N LYS A 226 2.78 -12.90 -14.69
CA LYS A 226 3.73 -14.00 -14.85
C LYS A 226 5.15 -13.50 -15.03
N HIS A 227 5.37 -12.43 -15.77
CA HIS A 227 6.70 -11.98 -16.17
C HIS A 227 7.33 -11.09 -15.09
N THR A 228 6.60 -10.06 -14.64
CA THR A 228 7.09 -9.11 -13.62
C THR A 228 7.06 -9.68 -12.21
N LYS A 229 6.23 -10.71 -11.95
CA LYS A 229 5.93 -11.24 -10.59
C LYS A 229 5.35 -10.20 -9.63
N LYS A 230 4.88 -9.06 -10.15
CA LYS A 230 4.25 -7.96 -9.42
C LYS A 230 2.73 -8.13 -9.39
N CYS A 231 2.11 -7.55 -8.38
CA CYS A 231 0.66 -7.45 -8.29
C CYS A 231 0.17 -6.45 -9.35
N VAL A 232 -0.66 -6.94 -10.27
CA VAL A 232 -1.23 -6.13 -11.36
C VAL A 232 -2.68 -5.74 -11.07
N ALA A 233 -3.39 -6.51 -10.24
CA ALA A 233 -4.72 -6.16 -9.76
C ALA A 233 -5.03 -6.85 -8.42
N TYR A 234 -5.90 -6.24 -7.63
CA TYR A 234 -6.40 -6.81 -6.40
C TYR A 234 -7.83 -6.32 -6.12
N GLY A 235 -8.54 -7.03 -5.27
CA GLY A 235 -9.89 -6.64 -4.86
C GLY A 235 -10.24 -7.14 -3.47
N VAL A 236 -11.11 -6.40 -2.77
CA VAL A 236 -11.61 -6.75 -1.43
C VAL A 236 -13.14 -6.80 -1.47
N ALA A 237 -13.70 -7.90 -0.98
CA ALA A 237 -15.14 -8.10 -0.81
C ALA A 237 -15.49 -8.07 0.69
N CYS A 238 -16.51 -7.29 1.05
CA CYS A 238 -17.03 -7.20 2.42
C CYS A 238 -18.55 -7.35 2.46
N LYS A 239 -19.05 -8.18 3.39
CA LYS A 239 -20.48 -8.39 3.66
C LYS A 239 -21.06 -7.42 4.69
N ASN A 240 -20.21 -6.89 5.56
CA ASN A 240 -20.63 -6.08 6.69
C ASN A 240 -19.99 -4.69 6.67
N CYS A 241 -20.69 -3.74 7.29
CA CYS A 241 -20.17 -2.43 7.63
C CYS A 241 -20.74 -2.03 8.99
N ARG A 242 -19.88 -1.65 9.95
CA ARG A 242 -20.31 -1.30 11.32
C ARG A 242 -21.15 -0.01 11.32
N LYS A 243 -20.79 0.96 10.49
CA LYS A 243 -21.56 2.20 10.31
C LYS A 243 -22.96 1.92 9.74
N CYS A 244 -23.09 1.12 8.68
CA CYS A 244 -24.41 0.69 8.17
C CYS A 244 -25.27 0.03 9.25
N LYS A 245 -24.71 -0.89 10.04
CA LYS A 245 -25.45 -1.56 11.12
C LYS A 245 -25.96 -0.55 12.17
N TYR A 246 -25.13 0.41 12.54
CA TYR A 246 -25.49 1.46 13.49
C TYR A 246 -26.56 2.40 12.93
N LEU A 247 -26.42 2.86 11.69
CA LEU A 247 -27.39 3.76 11.04
C LEU A 247 -28.75 3.09 10.86
N ASN A 248 -28.78 1.81 10.49
CA ASN A 248 -30.00 1.02 10.39
C ASN A 248 -30.68 0.85 11.76
N LYS A 249 -29.90 0.64 12.83
CA LYS A 249 -30.43 0.53 14.20
C LYS A 249 -31.03 1.86 14.70
N THR A 250 -30.43 2.98 14.32
CA THR A 250 -30.84 4.33 14.77
C THR A 250 -31.80 5.05 13.82
N LYS A 251 -32.31 4.37 12.77
CA LYS A 251 -33.17 4.94 11.72
C LYS A 251 -32.59 6.17 10.99
N ASN A 252 -31.27 6.38 11.07
CA ASN A 252 -30.54 7.47 10.40
C ASN A 252 -29.93 7.00 9.07
N VAL A 253 -30.75 6.41 8.20
CA VAL A 253 -30.29 5.64 7.02
C VAL A 253 -29.61 6.52 5.96
N HIS A 254 -29.79 7.84 6.01
CA HIS A 254 -29.33 8.79 4.98
C HIS A 254 -27.93 9.38 5.21
N LYS A 255 -27.22 9.06 6.31
CA LYS A 255 -25.87 9.61 6.52
C LYS A 255 -24.83 8.88 5.65
N ALA A 256 -24.41 9.54 4.57
CA ALA A 256 -23.35 9.05 3.69
C ALA A 256 -22.06 8.77 4.46
N HIS A 257 -21.41 7.65 4.14
CA HIS A 257 -20.10 7.28 4.67
C HIS A 257 -19.36 6.39 3.67
N PRO A 258 -18.02 6.24 3.78
CA PRO A 258 -17.25 5.41 2.86
C PRO A 258 -17.48 3.91 3.15
N CYS A 259 -18.64 3.41 2.76
CA CYS A 259 -19.03 2.02 2.96
C CYS A 259 -18.23 1.10 2.04
N ARG A 260 -17.60 0.07 2.61
CA ARG A 260 -16.92 -0.98 1.83
C ARG A 260 -17.77 -2.23 1.58
N ARG A 261 -19.03 -2.25 2.02
CA ARG A 261 -19.93 -3.37 1.78
C ARG A 261 -20.27 -3.44 0.29
N ASN A 262 -19.83 -4.50 -0.37
CA ASN A 262 -19.98 -4.70 -1.81
C ASN A 262 -20.35 -6.15 -2.18
N TRP A 263 -20.62 -7.00 -1.19
CA TRP A 263 -20.97 -8.41 -1.40
C TRP A 263 -22.12 -8.84 -0.50
N ALA A 264 -23.08 -9.57 -1.06
CA ALA A 264 -24.23 -10.11 -0.32
C ALA A 264 -24.27 -11.65 -0.30
N GLY A 265 -23.59 -12.31 -1.25
CA GLY A 265 -23.63 -13.77 -1.42
C GLY A 265 -22.82 -14.58 -0.40
N SER A 266 -22.58 -15.86 -0.72
CA SER A 266 -21.77 -16.77 0.10
C SER A 266 -20.29 -16.39 0.10
N ALA A 267 -19.51 -16.87 1.09
CA ALA A 267 -18.07 -16.59 1.13
C ALA A 267 -17.33 -17.19 -0.08
N LYS A 268 -17.77 -18.37 -0.56
CA LYS A 268 -17.25 -19.02 -1.78
C LYS A 268 -17.45 -18.17 -3.03
N GLY A 269 -18.53 -17.37 -3.09
CA GLY A 269 -18.80 -16.53 -4.25
C GLY A 269 -17.96 -15.25 -4.32
N MET A 270 -17.21 -14.89 -3.27
CA MET A 270 -16.37 -13.69 -3.27
C MET A 270 -15.21 -13.80 -4.25
N GLU A 271 -14.57 -14.97 -4.32
CA GLU A 271 -13.44 -15.19 -5.22
C GLU A 271 -13.83 -15.02 -6.70
N PRO A 272 -14.84 -15.71 -7.25
CA PRO A 272 -15.26 -15.49 -8.63
C PRO A 272 -15.68 -14.05 -8.90
N PHE A 273 -16.38 -13.41 -7.96
CA PHE A 273 -16.79 -12.00 -8.09
C PHE A 273 -15.58 -11.07 -8.21
N LEU A 274 -14.59 -11.21 -7.32
CA LEU A 274 -13.41 -10.37 -7.32
C LEU A 274 -12.46 -10.69 -8.48
N THR A 275 -12.31 -11.97 -8.85
CA THR A 275 -11.49 -12.40 -9.99
C THR A 275 -12.01 -11.79 -11.28
N VAL A 276 -13.32 -11.89 -11.56
CA VAL A 276 -13.94 -11.24 -12.73
C VAL A 276 -13.69 -9.74 -12.70
N LYS A 277 -13.93 -9.08 -11.56
CA LYS A 277 -13.72 -7.63 -11.42
C LYS A 277 -12.27 -7.22 -11.73
N CYS A 278 -11.29 -7.95 -11.18
CA CYS A 278 -9.87 -7.66 -11.40
C CYS A 278 -9.49 -7.83 -12.87
N LEU A 279 -9.89 -8.95 -13.48
CA LEU A 279 -9.55 -9.24 -14.88
C LEU A 279 -10.22 -8.27 -15.86
N SER A 280 -11.47 -7.85 -15.59
CA SER A 280 -12.13 -6.82 -16.41
C SER A 280 -11.38 -5.48 -16.33
N ASN A 281 -10.91 -5.09 -15.14
CA ASN A 281 -10.09 -3.89 -14.97
C ASN A 281 -8.76 -3.99 -15.73
N LEU A 282 -8.12 -5.17 -15.73
CA LEU A 282 -6.89 -5.39 -16.51
C LEU A 282 -7.14 -5.24 -18.02
N LYS A 283 -8.26 -5.78 -18.52
CA LYS A 283 -8.68 -5.62 -19.92
C LYS A 283 -8.89 -4.16 -20.28
N GLU A 284 -9.58 -3.39 -19.43
CA GLU A 284 -9.78 -1.94 -19.60
C GLU A 284 -8.46 -1.16 -19.62
N LYS A 285 -7.44 -1.63 -18.91
CA LYS A 285 -6.08 -1.04 -18.87
C LYS A 285 -5.14 -1.57 -19.96
N GLY A 286 -5.65 -2.34 -20.91
CA GLY A 286 -4.89 -2.84 -22.07
C GLY A 286 -4.21 -4.21 -21.88
N LEU A 287 -4.25 -4.81 -20.70
CA LEU A 287 -3.71 -6.15 -20.47
C LEU A 287 -4.78 -7.23 -20.73
N ASN A 288 -4.79 -7.72 -21.97
CA ASN A 288 -5.71 -8.77 -22.43
C ASN A 288 -5.25 -10.16 -21.98
N VAL A 289 -5.53 -10.52 -20.73
CA VAL A 289 -5.21 -11.84 -20.15
C VAL A 289 -5.79 -12.98 -21.00
N LYS A 290 -4.92 -13.91 -21.40
CA LYS A 290 -5.28 -15.09 -22.21
C LYS A 290 -5.16 -16.40 -21.43
N LYS A 291 -4.30 -16.45 -20.43
CA LYS A 291 -4.07 -17.63 -19.60
C LYS A 291 -4.08 -17.27 -18.12
N ILE A 292 -4.74 -18.08 -17.30
CA ILE A 292 -4.78 -17.88 -15.85
C ILE A 292 -4.31 -19.13 -15.13
N VAL A 293 -3.41 -18.92 -14.17
CA VAL A 293 -3.04 -19.93 -13.17
C VAL A 293 -3.91 -19.75 -11.94
N MET A 294 -4.60 -20.80 -11.53
CA MET A 294 -5.40 -20.83 -10.30
C MET A 294 -5.60 -22.27 -9.81
N ASP A 295 -6.15 -22.40 -8.62
CA ASP A 295 -6.59 -23.67 -8.05
C ASP A 295 -7.63 -24.37 -8.95
N ASP A 296 -7.95 -25.62 -8.60
CA ASP A 296 -8.94 -26.42 -9.33
C ASP A 296 -10.41 -26.04 -9.08
N ASP A 297 -10.65 -24.77 -8.74
CA ASP A 297 -11.97 -24.19 -8.56
C ASP A 297 -12.60 -23.84 -9.92
N THR A 298 -13.28 -24.84 -10.48
CA THR A 298 -13.93 -24.78 -11.80
C THR A 298 -14.91 -23.61 -11.93
N ILE A 299 -15.58 -23.21 -10.85
CA ILE A 299 -16.58 -22.12 -10.85
C ILE A 299 -15.94 -20.76 -11.14
N THR A 300 -14.78 -20.47 -10.53
CA THR A 300 -14.06 -19.21 -10.72
C THR A 300 -13.66 -19.03 -12.18
N PHE A 301 -13.05 -20.07 -12.76
CA PHE A 301 -12.63 -20.06 -14.16
C PHE A 301 -13.81 -19.91 -15.13
N ILE A 302 -14.89 -20.70 -14.96
CA ILE A 302 -16.07 -20.62 -15.85
C ILE A 302 -16.64 -19.20 -15.88
N ARG A 303 -16.76 -18.54 -14.71
CA ARG A 303 -17.27 -17.17 -14.63
C ARG A 303 -16.33 -16.16 -15.27
N ALA A 304 -15.01 -16.30 -15.07
CA ALA A 304 -14.01 -15.47 -15.71
C ALA A 304 -14.07 -15.61 -17.24
N ARG A 305 -14.08 -16.83 -17.77
CA ARG A 305 -14.15 -17.13 -19.20
C ARG A 305 -15.41 -16.55 -19.84
N LYS A 306 -16.58 -16.73 -19.20
CA LYS A 306 -17.85 -16.17 -19.68
C LYS A 306 -17.85 -14.64 -19.71
N SER A 307 -17.17 -13.99 -18.77
CA SER A 307 -17.19 -12.52 -18.64
C SER A 307 -16.17 -11.80 -19.52
N LEU A 308 -15.06 -12.46 -19.88
CA LEU A 308 -13.91 -11.81 -20.53
C LEU A 308 -13.77 -12.16 -22.01
N SER A 309 -13.63 -13.46 -22.32
CA SER A 309 -13.55 -13.99 -23.69
C SER A 309 -13.60 -15.53 -23.71
N PRO A 310 -14.17 -16.14 -24.77
CA PRO A 310 -14.13 -17.59 -24.97
C PRO A 310 -12.71 -18.17 -25.09
N GLY A 311 -11.71 -17.38 -25.47
CA GLY A 311 -10.32 -17.81 -25.66
C GLY A 311 -9.47 -17.88 -24.39
N LEU A 312 -10.04 -17.60 -23.21
CA LEU A 312 -9.33 -17.67 -21.93
C LEU A 312 -9.04 -19.14 -21.56
N THR A 313 -7.77 -19.47 -21.32
CA THR A 313 -7.32 -20.79 -20.88
C THR A 313 -6.95 -20.80 -19.39
N LYS A 314 -6.94 -21.99 -18.79
CA LYS A 314 -6.56 -22.22 -17.39
C LYS A 314 -5.40 -23.19 -17.33
N SER A 315 -4.40 -22.87 -16.51
CA SER A 315 -3.46 -23.85 -15.98
C SER A 315 -3.73 -24.09 -14.50
N SER A 316 -3.66 -25.35 -14.08
CA SER A 316 -3.74 -25.70 -12.67
C SER A 316 -2.46 -25.29 -11.94
N ASP A 317 -2.61 -24.87 -10.68
CA ASP A 317 -1.47 -24.64 -9.80
C ASP A 317 -0.77 -25.97 -9.44
N ARG A 318 0.55 -26.01 -9.61
CA ARG A 318 1.36 -27.20 -9.32
C ARG A 318 1.26 -27.67 -7.87
N ASN A 319 1.26 -26.75 -6.91
CA ASN A 319 1.17 -27.15 -5.49
C ASN A 319 -0.19 -27.74 -5.19
N HIS A 320 -1.25 -27.18 -5.76
CA HIS A 320 -2.61 -27.70 -5.61
C HIS A 320 -2.74 -29.12 -6.19
N VAL A 321 -2.19 -29.38 -7.38
CA VAL A 321 -2.14 -30.72 -7.97
C VAL A 321 -1.40 -31.71 -7.07
N ILE A 322 -0.22 -31.35 -6.57
CA ILE A 322 0.57 -32.20 -5.66
C ILE A 322 -0.18 -32.45 -4.36
N LYS A 323 -0.88 -31.44 -3.83
CA LYS A 323 -1.69 -31.55 -2.62
C LYS A 323 -2.88 -32.50 -2.83
N ASN A 324 -3.57 -32.41 -3.96
CA ASN A 324 -4.66 -33.32 -4.33
C ASN A 324 -4.20 -34.77 -4.42
N LEU A 325 -3.05 -35.04 -5.07
CA LEU A 325 -2.45 -36.37 -5.09
C LEU A 325 -2.13 -36.83 -3.67
N THR A 326 -1.45 -35.98 -2.88
CA THR A 326 -1.06 -36.32 -1.50
C THR A 326 -2.29 -36.65 -0.64
N SER A 327 -3.37 -35.88 -0.75
CA SER A 327 -4.61 -36.16 -0.03
C SER A 327 -5.25 -37.48 -0.44
N SER A 328 -5.20 -37.86 -1.72
CA SER A 328 -5.69 -39.17 -2.18
C SER A 328 -4.81 -40.32 -1.69
N LEU A 329 -3.48 -40.16 -1.71
CA LEU A 329 -2.54 -41.13 -1.15
C LEU A 329 -2.74 -41.33 0.36
N MET A 330 -3.00 -40.25 1.11
CA MET A 330 -3.30 -40.34 2.54
C MET A 330 -4.58 -41.17 2.82
N LYS A 331 -5.60 -41.10 1.95
CA LYS A 331 -6.80 -41.95 2.08
C LYS A 331 -6.49 -43.43 1.88
N ILE A 332 -5.63 -43.75 0.90
CA ILE A 332 -5.16 -45.13 0.68
C ILE A 332 -4.36 -45.61 1.90
N SER A 333 -3.49 -44.76 2.46
CA SER A 333 -2.71 -45.07 3.67
C SER A 333 -3.59 -45.30 4.90
N GLN A 334 -4.72 -44.60 5.01
CA GLN A 334 -5.70 -44.83 6.07
C GLN A 334 -6.45 -46.15 5.91
N ALA A 335 -6.68 -46.58 4.67
CA ALA A 335 -7.36 -47.84 4.36
C ALA A 335 -6.42 -49.06 4.43
N ASN A 336 -5.12 -48.87 4.21
CA ASN A 336 -4.12 -49.94 4.18
C ASN A 336 -2.95 -49.63 5.13
N LYS A 337 -2.86 -50.38 6.24
CA LYS A 337 -1.85 -50.20 7.30
C LYS A 337 -0.41 -50.42 6.83
N GLU A 338 -0.19 -51.23 5.80
CA GLU A 338 1.14 -51.49 5.24
C GLU A 338 1.66 -50.30 4.41
N PHE A 339 0.73 -49.52 3.83
CA PHE A 339 1.07 -48.30 3.12
C PHE A 339 1.24 -47.12 4.09
N THR A 340 2.45 -46.96 4.61
CA THR A 340 2.76 -45.92 5.61
C THR A 340 2.95 -44.52 5.01
N ASN A 341 3.05 -43.50 5.88
CA ASN A 341 3.43 -42.12 5.51
C ASN A 341 4.76 -42.02 4.74
N LYS A 342 5.68 -42.98 4.90
CA LYS A 342 6.92 -43.03 4.09
C LYS A 342 6.61 -43.34 2.63
N GLY A 343 5.70 -44.27 2.37
CA GLY A 343 5.18 -44.57 1.03
C GLY A 343 4.52 -43.36 0.39
N VAL A 344 3.66 -42.64 1.14
CA VAL A 344 3.04 -41.39 0.65
C VAL A 344 4.10 -40.36 0.22
N LYS A 345 5.15 -40.16 1.04
CA LYS A 345 6.26 -39.26 0.71
C LYS A 345 7.05 -39.72 -0.52
N HIS A 346 7.27 -41.03 -0.68
CA HIS A 346 7.93 -41.61 -1.85
C HIS A 346 7.16 -41.28 -3.13
N PHE A 347 5.88 -41.65 -3.20
CA PHE A 347 5.04 -41.40 -4.38
C PHE A 347 4.90 -39.91 -4.70
N LYS A 348 4.74 -39.06 -3.67
CA LYS A 348 4.75 -37.60 -3.84
C LYS A 348 6.05 -37.12 -4.49
N LYS A 349 7.21 -37.65 -4.07
CA LYS A 349 8.52 -37.28 -4.61
C LYS A 349 8.67 -37.72 -6.06
N CYS A 350 8.35 -38.98 -6.37
CA CYS A 350 8.41 -39.53 -7.73
C CYS A 350 7.52 -38.74 -8.70
N PHE A 351 6.28 -38.46 -8.29
CA PHE A 351 5.35 -37.66 -9.10
C PHE A 351 5.87 -36.23 -9.34
N ASN A 352 6.45 -35.60 -8.31
CA ASN A 352 6.99 -34.25 -8.45
C ASN A 352 8.21 -34.19 -9.39
N TYR A 353 9.05 -35.24 -9.40
CA TYR A 353 10.13 -35.37 -10.38
C TYR A 353 9.59 -35.57 -11.79
N ALA A 354 8.59 -36.44 -11.97
CA ALA A 354 7.95 -36.65 -13.27
C ALA A 354 7.40 -35.33 -13.83
N LEU A 355 6.68 -34.54 -13.03
CA LEU A 355 6.21 -33.21 -13.43
C LEU A 355 7.36 -32.24 -13.77
N HIS A 356 8.47 -32.28 -13.03
CA HIS A 356 9.60 -31.37 -13.27
C HIS A 356 10.36 -31.71 -14.55
N GLN A 357 10.62 -32.99 -14.79
CA GLN A 357 11.47 -33.45 -15.89
C GLN A 357 10.77 -33.43 -17.25
N ASN A 358 9.43 -33.40 -17.27
CA ASN A 358 8.63 -33.53 -18.49
C ASN A 358 7.77 -32.28 -18.75
N LYS A 359 8.27 -31.10 -18.38
CA LYS A 359 7.56 -29.84 -18.63
C LYS A 359 7.49 -29.59 -20.15
N GLY A 360 6.28 -29.37 -20.67
CA GLY A 360 6.04 -29.23 -22.11
C GLY A 360 6.10 -30.53 -22.92
N ASP A 361 6.25 -31.70 -22.26
CA ASP A 361 6.24 -33.01 -22.92
C ASP A 361 5.15 -33.93 -22.32
N PRO A 362 3.90 -33.82 -22.81
CA PRO A 362 2.78 -34.64 -22.36
C PRO A 362 3.01 -36.15 -22.52
N LEU A 363 3.66 -36.55 -23.62
CA LEU A 363 3.83 -37.96 -23.98
C LEU A 363 4.80 -38.64 -23.02
N ASN A 364 5.95 -38.03 -22.77
CA ASN A 364 6.93 -38.56 -21.84
C ASN A 364 6.46 -38.42 -20.38
N LEU A 365 5.71 -37.36 -20.06
CA LEU A 365 5.07 -37.23 -18.74
C LEU A 365 4.11 -38.39 -18.48
N LYS A 366 3.24 -38.74 -19.44
CA LYS A 366 2.30 -39.85 -19.32
C LYS A 366 3.04 -41.17 -19.04
N LYS A 367 4.02 -41.51 -19.88
CA LYS A 367 4.85 -42.71 -19.72
C LYS A 367 5.51 -42.77 -18.35
N ASN A 368 6.12 -41.67 -17.91
CA ASN A 368 6.79 -41.61 -16.62
C ASN A 368 5.80 -41.73 -15.45
N ILE A 369 4.61 -41.14 -15.51
CA ILE A 369 3.57 -41.28 -14.47
C ILE A 369 3.10 -42.74 -14.39
N ASP A 370 2.81 -43.38 -15.54
CA ASP A 370 2.34 -44.76 -15.61
C ASP A 370 3.39 -45.74 -15.05
N ALA A 371 4.68 -45.45 -15.22
CA ALA A 371 5.79 -46.25 -14.70
C ALA A 371 6.04 -46.13 -13.19
N ILE A 372 5.53 -45.09 -12.50
CA ILE A 372 5.83 -44.84 -11.07
C ILE A 372 5.37 -46.02 -10.19
N VAL A 373 4.16 -46.53 -10.42
CA VAL A 373 3.59 -47.59 -9.58
C VAL A 373 4.27 -48.93 -9.87
N PRO A 374 4.35 -49.44 -11.12
CA PRO A 374 5.10 -50.65 -11.44
C PRO A 374 6.52 -50.64 -10.87
N HIS A 375 7.25 -49.53 -11.05
CA HIS A 375 8.60 -49.35 -10.53
C HIS A 375 8.70 -49.53 -9.01
N SER A 376 7.69 -49.09 -8.25
CA SER A 376 7.70 -49.18 -6.78
C SER A 376 7.35 -50.58 -6.26
N PHE A 377 6.99 -51.50 -7.15
CA PHE A 377 6.66 -52.91 -6.88
C PHE A 377 7.63 -53.86 -7.61
N GLY A 378 8.82 -53.39 -7.98
CA GLY A 378 9.86 -54.19 -8.64
C GLY A 378 9.67 -54.43 -10.14
N ASP A 379 8.63 -53.87 -10.77
CA ASP A 379 8.41 -53.99 -12.21
C ASP A 379 9.03 -52.81 -12.96
N HIS A 380 10.18 -53.07 -13.59
CA HIS A 380 10.97 -52.07 -14.30
C HIS A 380 10.72 -52.05 -15.82
N SER A 381 9.75 -52.82 -16.33
CA SER A 381 9.48 -52.94 -17.78
C SER A 381 9.11 -51.62 -18.48
N GLN A 382 8.52 -50.69 -17.74
CA GLN A 382 8.09 -49.37 -18.25
C GLN A 382 9.06 -48.23 -17.89
N CYS A 383 10.20 -48.55 -17.28
CA CYS A 383 11.18 -47.56 -16.84
C CYS A 383 12.13 -47.12 -17.97
N ASN A 384 12.89 -46.05 -17.73
CA ASN A 384 14.08 -45.73 -18.51
C ASN A 384 15.30 -45.52 -17.60
N ASP A 385 16.49 -45.64 -18.17
CA ASP A 385 17.80 -45.53 -17.51
C ASP A 385 18.10 -44.14 -16.94
N LYS A 386 17.47 -43.08 -17.47
CA LYS A 386 17.67 -41.69 -16.99
C LYS A 386 17.30 -41.52 -15.52
N TRP A 387 16.27 -42.23 -15.05
CA TRP A 387 15.81 -42.11 -13.67
C TRP A 387 15.78 -43.43 -12.89
N CYS A 388 15.67 -44.58 -13.56
CA CYS A 388 15.66 -45.87 -12.89
C CYS A 388 17.07 -46.28 -12.47
N GLY A 389 17.29 -46.53 -11.18
CA GLY A 389 18.57 -47.07 -10.69
C GLY A 389 18.77 -48.53 -11.09
N PHE A 390 17.70 -49.32 -11.10
CA PHE A 390 17.74 -50.74 -11.45
C PHE A 390 18.27 -50.99 -12.86
N LEU A 391 17.79 -50.22 -13.84
CA LEU A 391 18.27 -50.32 -15.23
C LEU A 391 19.72 -49.85 -15.42
N ARG A 392 20.31 -49.17 -14.43
CA ARG A 392 21.72 -48.75 -14.44
C ARG A 392 22.63 -49.75 -13.74
N ASP A 393 22.17 -50.30 -12.62
CA ASP A 393 22.89 -51.30 -11.84
C ASP A 393 21.88 -52.15 -11.06
N GLU A 394 21.52 -53.31 -11.61
CA GLU A 394 20.56 -54.25 -11.05
C GLU A 394 21.06 -54.81 -9.69
N ASN A 395 22.35 -55.11 -9.58
CA ASN A 395 22.90 -55.86 -8.45
C ASN A 395 22.95 -55.07 -7.13
N THR A 396 23.00 -53.73 -7.20
CA THR A 396 23.09 -52.87 -6.02
C THR A 396 21.84 -52.02 -5.80
N TYR A 397 20.83 -52.15 -6.66
CA TYR A 397 19.66 -51.28 -6.61
C TYR A 397 18.82 -51.48 -5.35
N LYS A 398 18.59 -50.37 -4.64
CA LYS A 398 17.59 -50.27 -3.58
C LYS A 398 16.84 -48.95 -3.69
N HIS A 399 15.56 -48.95 -3.36
CA HIS A 399 14.78 -47.73 -3.36
C HIS A 399 15.27 -46.76 -2.27
N LYS A 400 15.81 -45.61 -2.66
CA LYS A 400 16.32 -44.60 -1.70
C LYS A 400 15.26 -44.04 -0.73
N THR A 401 13.97 -44.22 -1.01
CA THR A 401 12.89 -43.51 -0.31
C THR A 401 11.71 -44.38 0.11
N LEU A 402 11.68 -45.65 -0.28
CA LEU A 402 10.75 -46.62 0.30
C LEU A 402 11.27 -47.12 1.66
N PRO A 403 10.39 -47.59 2.55
CA PRO A 403 10.80 -48.23 3.80
C PRO A 403 11.78 -49.38 3.53
N ASN A 404 12.91 -49.39 4.23
CA ASN A 404 13.98 -50.40 4.13
C ASN A 404 14.63 -50.57 2.74
N GLY A 405 14.20 -49.79 1.75
CA GLY A 405 14.66 -49.88 0.37
C GLY A 405 14.02 -51.00 -0.45
N ASP A 406 13.04 -51.71 0.13
CA ASP A 406 12.38 -52.85 -0.46
C ASP A 406 11.19 -52.44 -1.34
N ASP A 407 10.84 -53.30 -2.30
CA ASP A 407 9.63 -53.18 -3.11
C ASP A 407 8.37 -53.25 -2.25
N LEU A 408 7.35 -52.50 -2.65
CA LEU A 408 6.02 -52.65 -2.07
C LEU A 408 5.38 -53.98 -2.49
N LYS A 409 4.50 -54.50 -1.64
CA LYS A 409 3.79 -55.76 -1.84
C LYS A 409 2.28 -55.56 -1.71
N GLY A 410 1.51 -56.53 -2.21
CA GLY A 410 0.05 -56.54 -2.12
C GLY A 410 -0.65 -56.12 -3.42
N PRO A 411 -1.41 -57.01 -4.07
CA PRO A 411 -2.07 -56.72 -5.35
C PRO A 411 -3.16 -55.62 -5.22
N GLU A 412 -3.91 -55.60 -4.12
CA GLU A 412 -4.94 -54.59 -3.87
C GLU A 412 -4.37 -53.18 -3.73
N LEU A 413 -3.22 -53.05 -3.04
CA LEU A 413 -2.51 -51.78 -2.90
C LEU A 413 -1.97 -51.31 -4.26
N LYS A 414 -1.36 -52.22 -5.02
CA LYS A 414 -0.87 -51.94 -6.38
C LYS A 414 -1.99 -51.41 -7.26
N GLN A 415 -3.13 -52.09 -7.30
CA GLN A 415 -4.29 -51.68 -8.09
C GLN A 415 -4.81 -50.31 -7.66
N SER A 416 -4.99 -50.09 -6.36
CA SER A 416 -5.48 -48.80 -5.82
C SER A 416 -4.57 -47.62 -6.18
N LEU A 417 -3.24 -47.83 -6.16
CA LEU A 417 -2.27 -46.82 -6.57
C LEU A 417 -2.26 -46.63 -8.08
N GLN A 418 -2.33 -47.71 -8.87
CA GLN A 418 -2.42 -47.63 -10.33
C GLN A 418 -3.66 -46.84 -10.75
N ASP A 419 -4.83 -47.15 -10.19
CA ASP A 419 -6.08 -46.43 -10.48
C ASP A 419 -5.98 -44.94 -10.15
N LEU A 420 -5.27 -44.59 -9.07
CA LEU A 420 -5.02 -43.20 -8.71
C LEU A 420 -4.09 -42.51 -9.72
N PHE A 421 -2.93 -43.09 -10.02
CA PHE A 421 -1.94 -42.51 -10.92
C PHE A 421 -2.44 -42.43 -12.36
N HIS A 422 -3.24 -43.40 -12.80
CA HIS A 422 -3.86 -43.41 -14.13
C HIS A 422 -4.82 -42.23 -14.34
N LYS A 423 -5.48 -41.73 -13.27
CA LYS A 423 -6.29 -40.49 -13.35
C LYS A 423 -5.42 -39.27 -13.67
N PHE A 424 -4.18 -39.24 -13.18
CA PHE A 424 -3.24 -38.15 -13.48
C PHE A 424 -2.59 -38.35 -14.86
N SER A 425 -2.21 -39.57 -15.24
CA SER A 425 -1.57 -39.83 -16.53
C SER A 425 -2.50 -39.55 -17.72
N ARG A 426 -3.80 -39.81 -17.57
CA ARG A 426 -4.84 -39.38 -18.54
C ARG A 426 -4.86 -37.87 -18.78
N ASN A 427 -4.47 -37.08 -17.79
CA ASN A 427 -4.45 -35.61 -17.83
C ASN A 427 -3.04 -35.04 -18.09
N ALA A 428 -2.10 -35.84 -18.61
CA ALA A 428 -0.71 -35.45 -18.81
C ALA A 428 -0.54 -34.17 -19.66
N GLU A 429 -1.42 -33.92 -20.62
CA GLU A 429 -1.42 -32.68 -21.42
C GLU A 429 -1.49 -31.44 -20.53
N SER A 430 -2.50 -31.36 -19.66
CA SER A 430 -2.66 -30.27 -18.69
C SER A 430 -1.53 -30.24 -17.65
N LEU A 431 -1.08 -31.41 -17.19
CA LEU A 431 -0.02 -31.53 -16.17
C LEU A 431 1.37 -31.14 -16.69
N SER A 432 1.60 -31.17 -18.00
CA SER A 432 2.87 -30.75 -18.61
C SER A 432 3.02 -29.22 -18.67
N ASP A 433 1.90 -28.48 -18.54
CA ASP A 433 1.80 -27.01 -18.62
C ASP A 433 1.23 -26.40 -17.33
N LEU A 434 1.72 -26.88 -16.18
CA LEU A 434 1.34 -26.36 -14.86
C LEU A 434 1.92 -24.96 -14.60
N GLY A 435 1.08 -24.14 -13.97
CA GLY A 435 1.47 -22.83 -13.46
C GLY A 435 1.88 -22.86 -11.99
N THR A 436 2.22 -21.69 -11.47
CA THR A 436 2.44 -21.50 -10.02
C THR A 436 1.72 -20.25 -9.51
N SER A 437 0.99 -20.38 -8.40
CA SER A 437 0.40 -19.29 -7.62
C SER A 437 1.26 -18.89 -6.41
N ASN A 438 2.51 -19.41 -6.30
CA ASN A 438 3.45 -19.06 -5.21
C ASN A 438 3.58 -17.54 -4.97
N PRO A 439 3.64 -16.68 -6.00
CA PRO A 439 3.67 -15.23 -5.79
C PRO A 439 2.43 -14.69 -5.07
N ASN A 440 1.25 -15.27 -5.32
CA ASN A 440 0.02 -14.92 -4.62
C ASN A 440 0.03 -15.46 -3.19
N GLU A 441 0.49 -16.69 -2.95
CA GLU A 441 0.64 -17.22 -1.58
C GLU A 441 1.55 -16.32 -0.72
N ASN A 442 2.66 -15.86 -1.31
CA ASN A 442 3.58 -14.91 -0.69
C ASN A 442 2.89 -13.57 -0.35
N LEU A 443 2.09 -13.01 -1.28
CA LEU A 443 1.32 -11.80 -1.03
C LEU A 443 0.21 -12.02 0.01
N ASN A 444 -0.48 -13.17 -0.02
CA ASN A 444 -1.49 -13.54 0.96
C ASN A 444 -0.89 -13.67 2.37
N ASN A 445 0.34 -14.17 2.49
CA ASN A 445 1.08 -14.16 3.74
C ASN A 445 1.38 -12.72 4.19
N MET A 446 1.83 -11.85 3.29
CA MET A 446 2.07 -10.42 3.59
C MET A 446 0.78 -9.70 4.05
N ILE A 447 -0.35 -9.95 3.38
CA ILE A 447 -1.67 -9.46 3.79
C ILE A 447 -2.02 -9.97 5.17
N SER A 448 -1.76 -11.26 5.47
CA SER A 448 -2.07 -11.84 6.78
C SER A 448 -1.24 -11.24 7.92
N LYS A 449 -0.04 -10.72 7.63
CA LYS A 449 0.78 -9.99 8.60
C LYS A 449 0.21 -8.60 8.89
N LYS A 450 -0.32 -7.90 7.88
CA LYS A 450 -0.93 -6.55 8.02
C LYS A 450 -2.39 -6.58 8.46
N ALA A 451 -3.11 -7.64 8.15
CA ALA A 451 -4.48 -7.91 8.58
C ALA A 451 -4.55 -9.34 9.15
N PRO A 452 -4.09 -9.54 10.40
CA PRO A 452 -4.18 -10.84 11.06
C PRO A 452 -5.61 -11.35 11.12
N LYS A 453 -5.79 -12.64 10.78
CA LYS A 453 -7.10 -13.32 10.80
C LYS A 453 -7.72 -13.46 12.19
N SER A 454 -6.94 -13.20 13.24
CA SER A 454 -7.40 -13.12 14.63
C SER A 454 -8.14 -11.82 14.95
N GLN A 455 -8.03 -10.80 14.07
CA GLN A 455 -8.60 -9.48 14.26
C GLN A 455 -9.66 -9.16 13.20
N HIS A 456 -10.70 -8.42 13.59
CA HIS A 456 -11.81 -8.10 12.69
C HIS A 456 -11.71 -6.68 12.10
N TYR A 457 -11.06 -6.55 10.94
CA TYR A 457 -10.92 -5.27 10.23
C TYR A 457 -12.01 -4.98 9.18
N SER A 458 -12.76 -5.99 8.72
CA SER A 458 -13.76 -5.84 7.64
C SER A 458 -15.02 -5.06 8.00
N GLY A 459 -15.24 -4.76 9.29
CA GLY A 459 -16.32 -3.87 9.70
C GLY A 459 -16.14 -2.40 9.29
N SER A 460 -14.99 -2.03 8.72
CA SER A 460 -14.65 -0.68 8.27
C SER A 460 -13.74 -0.71 7.04
N GLU A 461 -13.32 0.46 6.60
CA GLU A 461 -12.38 0.69 5.51
C GLU A 461 -10.97 0.11 5.79
N SER A 462 -10.65 -0.17 7.06
CA SER A 462 -9.35 -0.66 7.54
C SER A 462 -8.84 -1.92 6.83
N LEU A 463 -9.72 -2.88 6.49
CA LEU A 463 -9.28 -4.07 5.76
C LEU A 463 -8.73 -3.71 4.38
N ALA A 464 -9.41 -2.82 3.65
CA ALA A 464 -8.97 -2.39 2.33
C ALA A 464 -7.62 -1.67 2.41
N TYR A 465 -7.43 -0.79 3.40
CA TYR A 465 -6.16 -0.11 3.64
C TYR A 465 -5.00 -1.08 3.92
N ARG A 466 -5.24 -2.11 4.73
CA ARG A 466 -4.23 -3.13 5.07
C ARG A 466 -3.88 -4.02 3.88
N VAL A 467 -4.86 -4.39 3.06
CA VAL A 467 -4.63 -5.13 1.81
C VAL A 467 -3.82 -4.27 0.83
N SER A 468 -4.20 -3.00 0.65
CA SER A 468 -3.51 -2.08 -0.26
C SER A 468 -2.06 -1.83 0.18
N ALA A 469 -1.83 -1.65 1.49
CA ALA A 469 -0.48 -1.54 2.04
C ALA A 469 0.39 -2.79 1.77
N ALA A 470 -0.20 -4.00 1.76
CA ALA A 470 0.51 -5.23 1.42
C ALA A 470 0.79 -5.31 -0.09
N VAL A 471 -0.16 -4.89 -0.94
CA VAL A 471 0.03 -4.82 -2.40
C VAL A 471 1.13 -3.83 -2.76
N ALA A 472 1.12 -2.64 -2.16
CA ALA A 472 2.17 -1.66 -2.32
C ALA A 472 3.54 -2.22 -1.90
N GLN A 473 3.61 -2.87 -0.73
CA GLN A 473 4.85 -3.51 -0.28
C GLN A 473 5.32 -4.63 -1.24
N LYS A 474 4.40 -5.40 -1.84
CA LYS A 474 4.75 -6.44 -2.82
C LYS A 474 5.41 -5.85 -4.07
N ASN A 475 4.96 -4.68 -4.52
CA ASN A 475 5.41 -4.10 -5.79
C ASN A 475 6.69 -3.26 -5.67
N THR A 476 6.91 -2.58 -4.54
CA THR A 476 8.06 -1.66 -4.35
C THR A 476 8.86 -1.90 -3.06
N GLY A 477 8.54 -2.96 -2.31
CA GLY A 477 9.14 -3.21 -0.99
C GLY A 477 8.72 -2.13 0.01
N HIS A 478 9.55 -1.83 1.01
CA HIS A 478 9.24 -0.81 2.02
C HIS A 478 9.26 0.64 1.51
N LYS A 479 9.71 0.88 0.27
CA LYS A 479 9.76 2.22 -0.34
C LYS A 479 8.38 2.88 -0.46
N TYR A 480 7.29 2.10 -0.48
CA TYR A 480 5.92 2.64 -0.52
C TYR A 480 5.59 3.59 0.64
N LEU A 481 6.25 3.43 1.80
CA LEU A 481 6.09 4.32 2.94
C LEU A 481 6.64 5.72 2.68
N ILE A 482 7.69 5.82 1.83
CA ILE A 482 8.32 7.08 1.40
C ILE A 482 7.56 7.66 0.21
N GLU A 483 7.08 6.83 -0.71
CA GLU A 483 6.26 7.28 -1.86
C GLU A 483 4.97 7.97 -1.40
N ARG A 484 4.35 7.45 -0.34
CA ARG A 484 3.27 8.14 0.40
C ARG A 484 3.69 9.53 0.89
N GLU A 485 4.89 9.65 1.44
CA GLU A 485 5.42 10.93 1.92
C GLU A 485 5.57 11.95 0.77
N ARG A 486 5.95 11.49 -0.42
CA ARG A 486 6.04 12.32 -1.63
C ARG A 486 4.66 12.78 -2.11
N LEU A 487 3.65 11.90 -2.15
CA LEU A 487 2.27 12.28 -2.48
C LEU A 487 1.74 13.32 -1.48
N ARG A 488 1.99 13.10 -0.18
CA ARG A 488 1.64 14.05 0.88
C ARG A 488 2.31 15.41 0.70
N CYS A 489 3.58 15.45 0.31
CA CYS A 489 4.27 16.72 0.03
C CYS A 489 3.67 17.43 -1.21
N LYS A 490 3.27 16.69 -2.25
CA LYS A 490 2.60 17.26 -3.44
C LYS A 490 1.25 17.88 -3.09
N GLU A 491 0.41 17.18 -2.34
CA GLU A 491 -0.90 17.70 -1.90
C GLU A 491 -0.76 18.95 -1.01
N ASN A 492 0.21 18.95 -0.08
CA ASN A 492 0.45 20.11 0.79
C ASN A 492 0.97 21.33 0.00
N ARG A 493 1.80 21.14 -1.03
CA ARG A 493 2.21 22.23 -1.93
C ARG A 493 0.99 22.81 -2.64
N PHE A 494 0.23 21.97 -3.33
CA PHE A 494 -0.97 22.40 -4.05
C PHE A 494 -1.98 23.15 -3.15
N MET A 495 -2.20 22.69 -1.91
CA MET A 495 -3.09 23.35 -0.97
C MET A 495 -2.54 24.65 -0.40
N ASN A 496 -1.22 24.74 -0.16
CA ASN A 496 -0.58 25.99 0.24
C ASN A 496 -0.63 27.00 -0.91
N ASP A 497 -0.31 26.58 -2.14
CA ASP A 497 -0.38 27.43 -3.34
C ASP A 497 -1.81 27.96 -3.54
N LYS A 498 -2.83 27.13 -3.34
CA LYS A 498 -4.25 27.55 -3.39
C LYS A 498 -4.63 28.50 -2.25
N MET A 499 -4.14 28.27 -1.04
CA MET A 499 -4.40 29.14 0.12
C MET A 499 -3.69 30.49 0.00
N ASP A 500 -2.48 30.50 -0.56
CA ASP A 500 -1.70 31.72 -0.78
C ASP A 500 -2.29 32.52 -1.94
N ALA A 501 -2.73 31.88 -3.04
CA ALA A 501 -3.53 32.52 -4.09
C ALA A 501 -4.86 33.13 -3.58
N LEU A 502 -5.51 32.49 -2.59
CA LEU A 502 -6.71 33.03 -1.93
C LEU A 502 -6.41 34.22 -1.00
N LYS A 503 -5.22 34.27 -0.40
CA LYS A 503 -4.78 35.40 0.45
C LYS A 503 -4.27 36.58 -0.37
N GLU A 504 -3.71 36.32 -1.54
CA GLU A 504 -3.20 37.34 -2.46
C GLU A 504 -4.32 38.17 -3.11
N GLY A 505 -5.58 37.75 -2.99
CA GLY A 505 -6.74 38.49 -3.50
C GLY A 505 -6.75 38.59 -5.02
N VAL A 506 -7.89 38.97 -5.60
CA VAL A 506 -8.00 39.21 -7.05
C VAL A 506 -7.20 40.47 -7.38
N THR A 507 -5.91 40.31 -7.64
CA THR A 507 -5.03 41.40 -8.08
C THR A 507 -4.88 41.26 -9.59
N TYR A 508 -5.37 42.28 -10.31
CA TYR A 508 -5.52 42.45 -11.76
C TYR A 508 -6.77 41.81 -12.40
N GLU A 509 -7.94 42.37 -12.09
CA GLU A 509 -8.90 42.61 -13.18
C GLU A 509 -8.61 43.99 -13.76
N SER A 510 -8.03 44.02 -14.96
CA SER A 510 -8.05 45.22 -15.79
C SER A 510 -9.50 45.55 -16.10
N ASN A 511 -10.00 46.61 -15.48
CA ASN A 511 -11.18 47.33 -15.94
C ASN A 511 -11.01 47.67 -17.42
N VAL A 512 -11.61 46.87 -18.29
CA VAL A 512 -12.00 47.28 -19.63
C VAL A 512 -13.47 46.92 -19.78
N THR A 513 -14.31 47.77 -19.21
CA THR A 513 -15.72 47.86 -19.55
C THR A 513 -15.83 48.43 -20.96
N VAL A 514 -16.27 47.61 -21.91
CA VAL A 514 -16.85 48.09 -23.16
C VAL A 514 -18.27 47.51 -23.25
N ASN A 515 -19.23 48.38 -22.93
CA ASN A 515 -20.65 48.40 -23.30
C ASN A 515 -21.30 47.07 -23.70
N LYS A 516 -22.10 46.51 -22.78
CA LYS A 516 -23.29 45.70 -23.14
C LYS A 516 -24.52 46.35 -22.54
N SER A 517 -25.58 46.48 -23.33
CA SER A 517 -26.84 47.13 -22.95
C SER A 517 -27.75 46.20 -22.14
N GLU A 518 -28.59 46.78 -21.28
CA GLU A 518 -29.58 46.08 -20.43
C GLU A 518 -30.48 45.09 -21.22
N SER A 519 -30.69 45.34 -22.51
CA SER A 519 -31.47 44.48 -23.41
C SER A 519 -30.85 43.10 -23.72
N GLU A 520 -29.56 42.90 -23.49
CA GLU A 520 -28.89 41.60 -23.70
C GLU A 520 -28.96 40.71 -22.46
N ILE A 521 -29.13 41.30 -21.27
CA ILE A 521 -29.21 40.60 -19.99
C ILE A 521 -30.61 39.99 -19.77
N GLU A 522 -31.66 40.64 -20.29
CA GLU A 522 -33.05 40.16 -20.17
C GLU A 522 -33.35 38.90 -21.00
N LYS A 523 -32.59 38.65 -22.09
CA LYS A 523 -32.75 37.44 -22.92
C LYS A 523 -32.12 36.17 -22.34
N GLU A 524 -31.14 36.28 -21.44
CA GLU A 524 -30.53 35.11 -20.78
C GLU A 524 -31.30 34.65 -19.54
N ILE A 525 -32.28 35.42 -19.06
CA ILE A 525 -33.06 35.11 -17.85
C ILE A 525 -34.34 34.29 -18.18
N GLU A 526 -34.79 34.26 -19.44
CA GLU A 526 -36.05 33.60 -19.84
C GLU A 526 -35.94 32.12 -20.31
N GLU A 527 -34.75 31.52 -20.35
CA GLU A 527 -34.59 30.08 -20.70
C GLU A 527 -34.17 29.19 -19.51
N ILE A 528 -34.55 29.56 -18.29
CA ILE A 528 -34.48 28.64 -17.14
C ILE A 528 -35.77 27.82 -17.07
N ASP A 529 -35.76 26.65 -17.69
CA ASP A 529 -36.74 25.60 -17.38
C ASP A 529 -36.09 24.52 -16.48
N ILE A 530 -36.72 24.25 -15.36
CA ILE A 530 -36.28 23.30 -14.33
C ILE A 530 -36.95 21.96 -14.63
N GLN A 531 -36.17 20.87 -14.76
CA GLN A 531 -36.34 19.51 -14.17
C GLN A 531 -35.46 18.49 -14.94
N PRO A 532 -35.29 17.23 -14.49
CA PRO A 532 -34.56 16.74 -13.32
C PRO A 532 -33.31 15.89 -13.73
N LEU A 533 -32.43 15.59 -12.78
CA LEU A 533 -31.17 14.83 -12.94
C LEU A 533 -31.26 13.55 -13.82
N PRO A 534 -30.36 13.41 -14.83
CA PRO A 534 -30.00 12.10 -15.36
C PRO A 534 -28.49 11.82 -15.36
N LYS A 535 -28.17 10.62 -14.85
CA LYS A 535 -27.12 9.67 -15.26
C LYS A 535 -25.80 10.26 -15.79
N ASN A 536 -24.74 10.16 -14.98
CA ASN A 536 -23.34 10.36 -15.38
C ASN A 536 -22.97 9.45 -16.55
N SER A 537 -23.17 9.98 -17.76
CA SER A 537 -22.47 9.56 -18.97
C SER A 537 -21.13 10.29 -19.00
N LYS A 538 -20.11 9.58 -19.48
CA LYS A 538 -18.78 10.14 -19.71
C LYS A 538 -18.91 11.22 -20.79
N GLN A 539 -18.65 12.47 -20.45
CA GLN A 539 -18.29 13.48 -21.42
C GLN A 539 -16.89 13.99 -21.12
N SER A 540 -16.05 13.82 -22.12
CA SER A 540 -14.76 14.45 -22.30
C SER A 540 -14.90 15.96 -22.13
N THR A 541 -14.42 16.48 -21.01
CA THR A 541 -14.11 17.91 -20.90
C THR A 541 -12.79 18.17 -21.60
N SER A 542 -12.87 19.00 -22.63
CA SER A 542 -11.75 19.70 -23.23
C SER A 542 -10.89 20.31 -22.13
N ILE A 543 -9.62 19.90 -22.10
CA ILE A 543 -8.61 20.50 -21.23
C ILE A 543 -8.45 21.94 -21.70
N ASN A 544 -8.86 22.90 -20.88
CA ASN A 544 -8.34 24.26 -21.00
C ASN A 544 -6.82 24.16 -20.80
N THR A 545 -6.09 24.27 -21.89
CA THR A 545 -4.63 24.38 -21.96
C THR A 545 -4.22 25.66 -21.26
N LEU A 546 -4.08 25.61 -19.93
CA LEU A 546 -3.12 26.49 -19.28
C LEU A 546 -1.75 26.07 -19.80
N ASN A 547 -1.10 26.93 -20.58
CA ASN A 547 0.30 26.80 -20.97
C ASN A 547 1.15 26.66 -19.69
N LYS A 548 1.41 25.42 -19.28
CA LYS A 548 2.40 25.12 -18.25
C LYS A 548 3.74 24.97 -18.96
N GLU A 549 4.68 25.83 -18.63
CA GLU A 549 6.06 25.67 -19.07
C GLU A 549 6.65 24.41 -18.46
N VAL A 550 7.13 23.50 -19.31
CA VAL A 550 7.78 22.27 -18.87
C VAL A 550 9.28 22.47 -18.93
N ILE A 551 9.91 22.64 -17.77
CA ILE A 551 11.37 22.72 -17.67
C ILE A 551 11.91 21.34 -17.30
N VAL A 552 12.75 20.79 -18.17
CA VAL A 552 13.56 19.60 -17.87
C VAL A 552 14.91 20.09 -17.40
N PHE A 553 15.39 19.55 -16.29
CA PHE A 553 16.72 19.87 -15.79
C PHE A 553 17.47 18.60 -15.40
N ASP A 554 18.78 18.69 -15.45
CA ASP A 554 19.70 17.64 -15.06
C ASP A 554 20.89 18.23 -14.32
N LEU A 555 21.47 17.42 -13.44
CA LEU A 555 22.55 17.82 -12.55
C LEU A 555 23.72 16.84 -12.66
N GLU A 556 24.92 17.37 -12.85
CA GLU A 556 26.14 16.60 -12.65
C GLU A 556 26.64 16.81 -11.23
N THR A 557 27.10 15.74 -10.59
CA THR A 557 27.57 15.75 -9.20
C THR A 557 28.92 15.07 -9.06
N THR A 558 29.64 15.33 -7.97
CA THR A 558 30.90 14.63 -7.65
C THR A 558 30.70 13.17 -7.21
N GLY A 559 29.47 12.65 -7.19
CA GLY A 559 29.16 11.28 -6.73
C GLY A 559 27.66 11.06 -6.46
N PHE A 560 27.31 9.85 -6.01
CA PHE A 560 25.92 9.41 -5.74
C PHE A 560 25.48 9.57 -4.27
N CYS A 561 26.38 10.03 -3.40
CA CYS A 561 26.12 10.17 -1.96
C CYS A 561 25.48 11.52 -1.63
N THR A 562 24.82 11.63 -0.49
CA THR A 562 24.09 12.85 -0.06
C THR A 562 24.99 14.04 0.27
N ASP A 563 26.30 13.81 0.38
CA ASP A 563 27.37 14.80 0.60
C ASP A 563 28.10 15.19 -0.70
N SER A 564 27.67 14.68 -1.87
CA SER A 564 28.26 15.02 -3.16
C SER A 564 27.88 16.45 -3.59
N SER A 565 28.85 17.20 -4.10
CA SER A 565 28.64 18.57 -4.60
C SER A 565 28.06 18.55 -6.02
N ILE A 566 27.18 19.51 -6.32
CA ILE A 566 26.71 19.78 -7.68
C ILE A 566 27.85 20.49 -8.43
N ILE A 567 28.19 20.00 -9.63
CA ILE A 567 29.26 20.53 -10.48
C ILE A 567 28.76 21.10 -11.82
N GLN A 568 27.52 20.79 -12.21
CA GLN A 568 26.85 21.42 -13.35
C GLN A 568 25.33 21.43 -13.13
N ILE A 569 24.67 22.53 -13.52
CA ILE A 569 23.22 22.65 -13.62
C ILE A 569 22.87 22.90 -15.09
N SER A 570 22.11 21.99 -15.69
CA SER A 570 21.58 22.15 -17.04
C SER A 570 20.07 22.12 -16.99
N ALA A 571 19.40 23.06 -17.65
CA ALA A 571 17.96 23.03 -17.80
C ALA A 571 17.54 23.49 -19.19
N LYS A 572 16.39 23.00 -19.63
CA LYS A 572 15.76 23.36 -20.89
C LYS A 572 14.27 23.51 -20.68
N ASN A 573 13.74 24.67 -21.06
CA ASN A 573 12.30 24.86 -21.18
C ASN A 573 11.85 24.23 -22.51
N ILE A 574 11.03 23.18 -22.44
CA ILE A 574 10.52 22.49 -23.64
C ILE A 574 9.57 23.40 -24.42
N SER A 575 8.86 24.29 -23.73
CA SER A 575 7.84 25.14 -24.34
C SER A 575 8.45 26.34 -25.06
N THR A 576 9.51 26.96 -24.50
CA THR A 576 10.17 28.14 -25.09
C THR A 576 11.49 27.82 -25.81
N ASN A 577 12.00 26.59 -25.66
CA ASN A 577 13.31 26.14 -26.14
C ASN A 577 14.51 26.88 -25.50
N ASP A 578 14.28 27.64 -24.43
CA ASP A 578 15.32 28.30 -23.66
C ASP A 578 16.20 27.27 -22.94
N ASN A 579 17.51 27.52 -22.93
CA ASN A 579 18.48 26.64 -22.31
C ASN A 579 19.27 27.40 -21.23
N PHE A 580 19.46 26.75 -20.10
CA PHE A 580 20.30 27.20 -19.01
C PHE A 580 21.41 26.18 -18.79
N ASN A 581 22.65 26.65 -18.71
CA ASN A 581 23.79 25.79 -18.38
C ASN A 581 24.81 26.59 -17.55
N ARG A 582 25.17 26.06 -16.38
CA ARG A 582 26.17 26.64 -15.48
C ARG A 582 27.02 25.55 -14.83
N PHE A 583 28.34 25.74 -14.86
CA PHE A 583 29.29 24.94 -14.09
C PHE A 583 29.45 25.52 -12.69
N VAL A 584 29.55 24.64 -11.71
CA VAL A 584 29.60 24.98 -10.29
C VAL A 584 30.90 24.48 -9.68
N VAL A 585 31.56 25.35 -8.91
CA VAL A 585 32.79 24.99 -8.19
C VAL A 585 32.47 23.94 -7.11
N PRO A 586 33.14 22.78 -7.07
CA PRO A 586 32.89 21.75 -6.07
C PRO A 586 33.36 22.19 -4.67
N ASP A 587 32.53 21.97 -3.64
CA ASP A 587 32.83 22.39 -2.26
C ASP A 587 34.07 21.68 -1.68
N GLY A 588 34.38 20.47 -2.17
CA GLY A 588 35.57 19.69 -1.79
C GLY A 588 36.82 19.97 -2.63
N GLY A 589 36.77 20.90 -3.58
CA GLY A 589 37.92 21.32 -4.38
C GLY A 589 38.47 20.28 -5.36
N ASN A 590 37.77 19.17 -5.61
CA ASN A 590 38.17 18.13 -6.56
C ASN A 590 36.95 17.40 -7.14
N ILE A 591 37.09 16.84 -8.34
CA ILE A 591 36.13 15.93 -8.97
C ILE A 591 36.81 14.54 -9.05
N PRO A 592 36.19 13.46 -8.54
CA PRO A 592 36.77 12.12 -8.61
C PRO A 592 37.02 11.68 -10.06
N LYS A 593 38.16 11.02 -10.34
CA LYS A 593 38.54 10.56 -11.69
C LYS A 593 37.48 9.69 -12.37
N GLU A 594 36.73 8.91 -11.59
CA GLU A 594 35.64 8.06 -12.08
C GLU A 594 34.47 8.90 -12.60
N VAL A 595 34.16 10.01 -11.94
CA VAL A 595 33.15 10.97 -12.36
C VAL A 595 33.64 11.77 -13.57
N SER A 596 34.90 12.22 -13.56
CA SER A 596 35.51 12.93 -14.70
C SER A 596 35.47 12.11 -15.99
N LYS A 597 35.65 10.78 -15.92
CA LYS A 597 35.49 9.89 -17.08
C LYS A 597 34.07 9.83 -17.64
N LEU A 598 33.07 10.04 -16.80
CA LEU A 598 31.65 9.96 -17.17
C LEU A 598 31.12 11.30 -17.68
N THR A 599 31.45 12.39 -16.98
CA THR A 599 30.91 13.73 -17.24
C THR A 599 31.80 14.56 -18.16
N GLY A 600 33.07 14.16 -18.32
CA GLY A 600 34.10 14.95 -18.98
C GLY A 600 34.55 16.17 -18.16
N LEU A 601 34.14 16.30 -16.89
CA LEU A 601 34.45 17.45 -16.04
C LEU A 601 35.65 17.18 -15.12
N GLU A 602 36.59 18.13 -15.12
CA GLU A 602 37.78 18.12 -14.27
C GLU A 602 37.92 19.46 -13.56
N PHE A 603 38.42 19.47 -12.33
CA PHE A 603 38.61 20.70 -11.55
C PHE A 603 39.98 20.72 -10.90
N HIS A 604 40.90 21.52 -11.46
CA HIS A 604 42.29 21.63 -11.03
C HIS A 604 42.73 23.09 -11.05
N GLY A 605 43.48 23.53 -10.03
CA GLY A 605 44.01 24.90 -9.96
C GLY A 605 42.92 25.97 -9.98
N TYR A 606 41.82 25.76 -9.26
CA TYR A 606 40.65 26.65 -9.19
C TYR A 606 39.90 26.89 -10.51
N THR A 607 40.24 26.13 -11.55
CA THR A 607 39.64 26.24 -12.88
C THR A 607 38.89 24.95 -13.20
N MET A 608 37.66 25.08 -13.71
CA MET A 608 36.87 23.96 -14.21
C MET A 608 37.20 23.72 -15.68
N TYR A 609 37.29 22.46 -16.08
CA TYR A 609 37.51 22.03 -17.45
C TYR A 609 36.41 21.07 -17.87
N GLN A 610 35.93 21.20 -19.10
CA GLN A 610 35.07 20.22 -19.76
C GLN A 610 35.81 19.67 -20.98
N ASN A 611 36.12 18.38 -20.98
CA ASN A 611 36.90 17.72 -22.02
C ASN A 611 38.22 18.47 -22.32
N LEU A 612 38.95 18.82 -21.26
CA LEU A 612 40.22 19.57 -21.28
C LEU A 612 40.13 21.04 -21.74
N ILE A 613 38.91 21.56 -21.98
CA ILE A 613 38.69 22.97 -22.33
C ILE A 613 38.26 23.73 -21.08
N PRO A 614 38.92 24.85 -20.72
CA PRO A 614 38.55 25.62 -19.54
C PRO A 614 37.16 26.23 -19.70
N VAL A 615 36.30 26.04 -18.69
CA VAL A 615 34.94 26.56 -18.65
C VAL A 615 34.75 27.47 -17.45
N LYS A 616 33.89 28.49 -17.60
CA LYS A 616 33.58 29.43 -16.53
C LYS A 616 32.70 28.74 -15.49
N SER A 617 33.21 28.60 -14.27
CA SER A 617 32.45 28.10 -13.12
C SER A 617 32.16 29.22 -12.13
N VAL A 618 31.07 29.07 -11.37
CA VAL A 618 30.64 30.01 -10.32
C VAL A 618 30.37 29.27 -9.01
N SER A 619 30.18 30.00 -7.92
CA SER A 619 29.72 29.39 -6.66
C SER A 619 28.29 28.86 -6.82
N LEU A 620 27.93 27.82 -6.05
CA LEU A 620 26.58 27.25 -6.07
C LEU A 620 25.50 28.32 -5.80
N GLN A 621 25.77 29.22 -4.86
CA GLN A 621 24.85 30.33 -4.56
C GLN A 621 24.62 31.22 -5.77
N LYS A 622 25.67 31.54 -6.54
CA LYS A 622 25.56 32.36 -7.73
C LYS A 622 24.88 31.62 -8.88
N ALA A 623 25.17 30.32 -9.06
CA ALA A 623 24.48 29.50 -10.07
C ALA A 623 22.98 29.41 -9.81
N LEU A 624 22.56 29.30 -8.55
CA LEU A 624 21.14 29.26 -8.18
C LEU A 624 20.46 30.62 -8.37
N GLN A 625 21.15 31.73 -8.06
CA GLN A 625 20.66 33.07 -8.36
C GLN A 625 20.43 33.25 -9.86
N ASP A 626 21.42 32.87 -10.67
CA ASP A 626 21.35 32.95 -12.14
C ASP A 626 20.27 32.04 -12.73
N PHE A 627 19.91 30.94 -12.04
CA PHE A 627 18.86 30.02 -12.50
C PHE A 627 17.45 30.55 -12.25
N THR A 628 17.29 31.40 -11.22
CA THR A 628 15.99 31.98 -10.83
C THR A 628 15.74 33.36 -11.40
N SER A 629 16.77 33.98 -12.00
CA SER A 629 16.69 35.25 -12.73
C SER A 629 16.30 35.00 -14.19
#